data_AF-A0A2M8Q6K3-F1
#
_entry.id   AF-A0A2M8Q6K3-F1
#
_cell.length_a   1.000
_cell.length_b   1.000
_cell.length_c   1.000
_cell.angle_alpha   90.00
_cell.angle_beta   90.00
_cell.angle_gamma   90.00
#
_symmetry.space_group_name_H-M   'P 1'
#
loop_
_entity.id
_entity.type
_entity.pdbx_description
1 polymer ?
#
loop_
_entity_poly.entity_id
_entity_poly.type
_entity_poly.pdbx_seq_one_letter_code
_entity_poly.pdbx_strand_id
1 'polypeptide(L)'
;RDTKGFYVAGQGVPAVANGAATAADWMSAASFISMAGLISTMGFDGAIYLLGWTGGYVLLALLLAPYLRKFGKYTVPDFVGDRYYSQTARLIAAIATIVVSLTYVAGQMRGVGIVF
;
A
#
# COMPACT_ATOMS: atom_id res chain seq x y z
N ARG A 1 4.15 -1.22 -26.59
CA ARG A 1 3.48 -1.14 -25.27
C ARG A 1 3.82 0.23 -24.70
N ASP A 2 2.82 1.05 -24.38
CA ASP A 2 3.02 2.39 -23.84
C ASP A 2 3.05 2.37 -22.30
N THR A 3 3.62 3.42 -21.69
CA THR A 3 3.74 3.57 -20.24
C THR A 3 2.38 3.59 -19.54
N LYS A 4 1.35 4.18 -20.19
CA LYS A 4 -0.03 4.21 -19.67
C LYS A 4 -0.65 2.82 -19.58
N GLY A 5 -0.45 1.97 -20.58
CA GLY A 5 -0.92 0.60 -20.59
C GLY A 5 -0.28 -0.25 -19.50
N PHE A 6 0.99 0.00 -19.16
CA PHE A 6 1.67 -0.72 -18.08
C PHE A 6 1.25 -0.25 -16.68
N TYR A 7 1.23 1.06 -16.41
CA TYR A 7 1.00 1.58 -15.05
C TYR A 7 -0.46 1.76 -14.65
N VAL A 8 -1.36 2.05 -15.61
CA VAL A 8 -2.77 2.32 -15.31
C VAL A 8 -3.73 1.43 -16.08
N ALA A 9 -3.23 0.41 -16.77
CA ALA A 9 -4.03 -0.50 -17.59
C ALA A 9 -4.98 0.24 -18.55
N GLY A 10 -4.52 1.36 -19.12
CA GLY A 10 -5.34 2.21 -20.00
C GLY A 10 -6.56 2.84 -19.34
N GLN A 11 -6.65 2.85 -18.01
CA GLN A 11 -7.82 3.26 -17.22
C GLN A 11 -9.09 2.43 -17.49
N GLY A 12 -8.93 1.22 -18.05
CA GLY A 12 -10.04 0.34 -18.40
C GLY A 12 -10.56 -0.55 -17.25
N VAL A 13 -9.89 -0.54 -16.09
CA VAL A 13 -10.29 -1.39 -14.95
C VAL A 13 -11.50 -0.79 -14.23
N PRO A 14 -12.61 -1.54 -14.07
CA PRO A 14 -13.79 -1.06 -13.34
C PRO A 14 -13.46 -0.65 -11.90
N ALA A 15 -14.15 0.37 -11.40
CA ALA A 15 -13.88 0.92 -10.07
C ALA A 15 -13.99 -0.12 -8.94
N VAL A 16 -14.99 -1.02 -9.03
CA VAL A 16 -15.19 -2.11 -8.05
C VAL A 16 -14.01 -3.10 -8.08
N ALA A 17 -13.53 -3.48 -9.27
CA ALA A 17 -12.39 -4.38 -9.40
C ALA A 17 -11.09 -3.74 -8.88
N ASN A 18 -10.87 -2.45 -9.17
CA ASN A 18 -9.71 -1.72 -8.66
C ASN A 18 -9.77 -1.55 -7.12
N GLY A 19 -10.96 -1.28 -6.59
CA GLY A 19 -11.21 -1.23 -5.15
C GLY A 19 -10.97 -2.58 -4.47
N ALA A 20 -11.47 -3.67 -5.06
CA ALA A 20 -11.23 -5.03 -4.58
C ALA A 20 -9.74 -5.40 -4.60
N ALA A 21 -9.00 -5.02 -5.64
CA ALA A 21 -7.56 -5.22 -5.70
C ALA A 21 -6.82 -4.46 -4.58
N THR A 22 -7.22 -3.21 -4.31
CA THR A 22 -6.63 -2.41 -3.22
C THR A 22 -6.98 -2.99 -1.85
N ALA A 23 -8.19 -3.52 -1.68
CA ALA A 23 -8.59 -4.20 -0.44
C ALA A 23 -7.86 -5.54 -0.25
N ALA A 24 -7.62 -6.29 -1.33
CA ALA A 24 -6.85 -7.53 -1.29
C ALA A 24 -5.38 -7.27 -0.92
N ASP A 25 -4.77 -6.21 -1.46
CA ASP A 25 -3.40 -5.80 -1.06
C ASP A 25 -3.32 -5.42 0.42
N TRP A 26 -4.36 -4.74 0.94
CA TRP A 26 -4.49 -4.44 2.37
C TRP A 26 -4.66 -5.72 3.23
N MET A 27 -5.34 -6.73 2.69
CA MET A 27 -5.53 -8.06 3.29
C MET A 27 -4.37 -9.00 2.97
N SER A 28 -3.26 -8.79 3.69
CA SER A 28 -2.01 -9.51 3.49
C SER A 28 -1.72 -10.57 4.56
N ALA A 29 -0.73 -11.44 4.34
CA ALA A 29 -0.31 -12.43 5.34
C ALA A 29 0.24 -11.76 6.61
N ALA A 30 0.96 -10.63 6.45
CA ALA A 30 1.38 -9.81 7.58
C ALA A 30 0.18 -9.32 8.40
N SER A 31 -0.88 -8.84 7.73
CA SER A 31 -2.12 -8.40 8.38
C SER A 31 -2.78 -9.53 9.16
N PHE A 32 -2.89 -10.71 8.55
CA PHE A 32 -3.52 -11.89 9.16
C PHE A 32 -2.74 -12.38 10.39
N ILE A 33 -1.43 -12.60 10.24
CA ILE A 33 -0.56 -13.10 11.31
C ILE A 33 -0.46 -12.07 12.44
N SER A 34 -0.34 -10.78 12.10
CA SER A 34 -0.28 -9.71 13.10
C SER A 34 -1.55 -9.67 13.93
N MET A 35 -2.73 -9.79 13.31
CA MET A 35 -3.99 -9.77 14.05
C MET A 35 -4.12 -11.00 14.96
N ALA A 36 -3.77 -12.19 14.45
CA ALA A 36 -3.76 -13.41 15.26
C ALA A 36 -2.81 -13.29 16.47
N GLY A 37 -1.61 -12.71 16.28
CA GLY A 37 -0.65 -12.48 17.36
C GLY A 37 -1.08 -11.43 18.38
N LEU A 38 -1.74 -10.35 17.94
CA LEU A 38 -2.26 -9.32 18.84
C LEU A 38 -3.43 -9.85 19.67
N ILE A 39 -4.35 -10.61 19.07
CA ILE A 39 -5.49 -11.20 19.80
C ILE A 39 -5.01 -12.30 20.76
N SER A 40 -4.04 -13.11 20.37
CA SER A 40 -3.54 -14.18 21.26
C SER A 40 -2.86 -13.65 22.51
N THR A 41 -2.30 -12.43 22.45
CA THR A 41 -1.57 -11.81 23.57
C THR A 41 -2.42 -10.82 24.37
N MET A 42 -3.30 -10.06 23.73
CA MET A 42 -4.11 -9.00 24.36
C MET A 42 -5.60 -9.35 24.47
N GLY A 43 -6.03 -10.50 23.95
CA GLY A 43 -7.44 -10.89 23.93
C GLY A 43 -8.31 -9.96 23.08
N PHE A 44 -9.55 -9.73 23.52
CA PHE A 44 -10.52 -8.91 22.80
C PHE A 44 -10.13 -7.43 22.68
N ASP A 45 -9.34 -6.90 23.62
CA ASP A 45 -8.87 -5.51 23.58
C ASP A 45 -7.94 -5.25 22.38
N GLY A 46 -7.31 -6.30 21.84
CA GLY A 46 -6.57 -6.26 20.59
C GLY A 46 -7.44 -5.87 19.38
N ALA A 47 -8.76 -6.05 19.44
CA ALA A 47 -9.68 -5.67 18.36
C ALA A 47 -9.77 -4.15 18.16
N ILE A 48 -9.40 -3.33 19.15
CA ILE A 48 -9.33 -1.86 19.01
C ILE A 48 -8.28 -1.47 17.96
N TYR A 49 -7.18 -2.23 17.85
CA TYR A 49 -6.17 -2.01 16.81
C TYR A 49 -6.75 -2.23 15.41
N LEU A 50 -7.70 -3.16 15.24
CA LEU A 50 -8.37 -3.39 13.96
C LEU A 50 -9.15 -2.14 13.51
N LEU A 51 -9.86 -1.49 14.45
CA LEU A 51 -10.61 -0.27 14.16
C LEU A 51 -9.68 0.88 13.79
N GLY A 52 -8.61 1.10 14.56
CA GLY A 52 -7.63 2.15 14.28
C GLY A 52 -6.91 1.94 12.95
N TRP A 53 -6.48 0.70 12.67
CA TRP A 53 -5.78 0.34 11.45
C TRP A 53 -6.67 0.45 10.20
N THR A 54 -7.88 -0.13 10.25
CA THR A 54 -8.85 -0.04 9.14
C THR A 54 -9.30 1.39 8.91
N GLY A 55 -9.60 2.13 10.00
CA GLY A 55 -9.96 3.54 9.93
C GLY A 55 -8.86 4.38 9.30
N GLY A 56 -7.60 4.16 9.68
CA GLY A 56 -6.44 4.83 9.07
C GLY A 56 -6.31 4.55 7.57
N TYR A 57 -6.49 3.29 7.16
CA TYR A 57 -6.50 2.92 5.74
C TYR A 57 -7.60 3.64 4.95
N VAL A 58 -8.83 3.67 5.48
CA VAL A 58 -9.95 4.37 4.85
C VAL A 58 -9.68 5.87 4.75
N LEU A 59 -9.19 6.50 5.81
CA LEU A 59 -8.84 7.93 5.81
C LEU A 59 -7.75 8.23 4.77
N LEU A 60 -6.71 7.40 4.69
CA LEU A 60 -5.66 7.54 3.69
C LEU A 60 -6.24 7.39 2.28
N ALA A 61 -7.07 6.37 2.03
CA ALA A 61 -7.70 6.16 0.73
C ALA A 61 -8.58 7.35 0.32
N LEU A 62 -9.35 7.93 1.24
CA LEU A 62 -10.25 9.05 0.95
C LEU A 62 -9.52 10.38 0.81
N LEU A 63 -8.49 10.64 1.61
CA LEU A 63 -7.82 11.94 1.64
C LEU A 63 -6.66 12.01 0.64
N LEU A 64 -5.88 10.93 0.52
CA LEU A 64 -4.65 10.93 -0.28
C LEU A 64 -4.92 10.50 -1.73
N ALA A 65 -5.78 9.50 -1.98
CA ALA A 65 -5.99 8.98 -3.32
C ALA A 65 -6.53 10.04 -4.31
N PRO A 66 -7.51 10.91 -3.95
CA PRO A 66 -7.97 11.96 -4.86
C PRO A 66 -6.88 12.96 -5.21
N TYR A 67 -6.00 13.27 -4.26
CA TYR A 67 -4.89 14.19 -4.47
C TYR A 67 -3.84 13.59 -5.42
N LEU A 68 -3.45 12.34 -5.21
CA LEU A 68 -2.51 11.64 -6.09
C LEU A 68 -3.08 11.47 -7.51
N ARG A 69 -4.38 11.20 -7.64
CA ARG A 69 -5.05 11.14 -8.96
C ARG A 69 -5.00 12.47 -9.70
N LYS A 70 -5.19 13.60 -9.00
CA LYS A 70 -5.08 14.95 -9.59
C LYS A 70 -3.64 15.29 -10.02
N PHE A 71 -2.64 14.75 -9.32
CA PHE A 71 -1.23 14.97 -9.64
C PHE A 71 -0.78 14.27 -10.93
N GLY A 72 -1.43 13.16 -11.30
CA GLY A 72 -1.28 12.55 -12.63
C GLY A 72 0.05 11.82 -12.90
N LYS A 73 0.84 11.54 -11.85
CA LYS A 73 2.05 10.71 -11.96
C LYS A 73 1.77 9.25 -11.64
N TYR A 74 2.61 8.37 -12.19
CA TYR A 74 2.46 6.93 -12.04
C TYR A 74 3.20 6.36 -10.84
N THR A 75 4.17 7.08 -10.27
CA THR A 75 5.02 6.58 -9.18
C THR A 75 5.16 7.59 -8.03
N VAL A 76 5.36 7.08 -6.81
CA VAL A 76 5.61 7.92 -5.62
C VAL A 76 6.91 8.73 -5.73
N PRO A 77 8.03 8.17 -6.24
CA PRO A 77 9.25 8.95 -6.44
C PRO A 77 9.07 10.13 -7.39
N ASP A 78 8.33 9.94 -8.49
CA ASP A 78 8.03 11.04 -9.42
C ASP A 78 7.16 12.11 -8.76
N PHE A 79 6.20 11.70 -7.95
CA PHE A 79 5.39 12.62 -7.14
C PHE A 79 6.28 13.48 -6.23
N VAL A 80 7.17 12.86 -5.45
CA VAL A 80 8.06 13.58 -4.53
C VAL A 80 9.02 14.49 -5.29
N GLY A 81 9.66 13.99 -6.34
CA GLY A 81 10.61 14.75 -7.14
C GLY A 81 10.02 16.01 -7.74
N ASP A 82 8.80 15.91 -8.27
CA ASP A 82 8.11 17.05 -8.89
C ASP A 82 7.51 18.00 -7.86
N ARG A 83 7.00 17.47 -6.74
CA ARG A 83 6.44 18.28 -5.65
C ARG A 83 7.47 19.19 -4.99
N TYR A 84 8.73 18.76 -4.94
CA TYR A 84 9.85 19.49 -4.33
C TYR A 84 10.87 20.00 -5.35
N TYR A 85 10.62 19.84 -6.66
CA TYR A 85 11.52 20.26 -7.75
C TYR A 85 12.97 19.75 -7.57
N SER A 86 13.15 18.53 -7.06
CA SER A 86 14.47 18.00 -6.66
C SER A 86 14.69 16.57 -7.14
N GLN A 87 15.74 16.37 -7.94
CA GLN A 87 16.17 15.04 -8.37
C GLN A 87 16.75 14.21 -7.22
N THR A 88 17.37 14.85 -6.23
CA THR A 88 17.84 14.16 -5.02
C THR A 88 16.68 13.63 -4.21
N ALA A 89 15.61 14.42 -4.03
CA ALA A 89 14.41 13.97 -3.34
C ALA A 89 13.73 12.79 -4.07
N ARG A 90 13.71 12.83 -5.41
CA ARG A 90 13.25 11.70 -6.24
C ARG A 90 14.06 10.43 -6.00
N LEU A 91 15.40 10.54 -5.99
CA LEU A 91 16.29 9.40 -5.75
C LEU A 91 16.08 8.80 -4.36
N ILE A 92 16.02 9.64 -3.32
CA ILE A 92 15.76 9.19 -1.95
C ILE A 92 14.40 8.47 -1.88
N ALA A 93 13.36 9.04 -2.48
CA ALA A 93 12.04 8.43 -2.50
C ALA A 93 12.03 7.09 -3.27
N ALA A 94 12.80 6.96 -4.35
CA ALA A 94 12.96 5.71 -5.08
C ALA A 94 13.65 4.64 -4.22
N ILE A 95 14.75 4.98 -3.56
CA ILE A 95 15.45 4.06 -2.65
C ILE A 95 14.53 3.62 -1.52
N ALA A 96 13.83 4.57 -0.89
CA ALA A 96 12.86 4.27 0.17
C ALA A 96 11.74 3.34 -0.32
N THR A 97 11.21 3.59 -1.51
CA THR A 97 10.16 2.75 -2.12
C THR A 97 10.66 1.31 -2.32
N ILE A 98 11.88 1.14 -2.82
CA ILE A 98 12.50 -0.19 -3.03
C ILE A 98 12.70 -0.91 -1.69
N VAL A 99 13.28 -0.24 -0.70
CA VAL A 99 13.54 -0.82 0.62
C VAL A 99 12.23 -1.28 1.27
N VAL A 100 11.22 -0.41 1.32
CA VAL A 100 9.90 -0.76 1.88
C VAL A 100 9.27 -1.94 1.13
N SER A 101 9.36 -1.96 -0.20
CA SER A 101 8.80 -3.03 -1.03
C SER A 101 9.49 -4.36 -0.76
N LEU A 102 10.82 -4.38 -0.69
CA LEU A 102 11.60 -5.60 -0.44
C LEU A 102 11.38 -6.14 0.97
N THR A 103 11.38 -5.26 1.98
CA THR A 103 11.08 -5.65 3.37
C THR A 103 9.67 -6.24 3.46
N TYR A 104 8.70 -5.61 2.81
CA TYR A 104 7.33 -6.11 2.78
C TYR A 104 7.24 -7.48 2.11
N VAL A 105 7.78 -7.65 0.90
CA VAL A 105 7.75 -8.93 0.17
C VAL A 105 8.44 -10.03 0.96
N ALA A 106 9.61 -9.78 1.55
CA ALA A 106 10.31 -10.76 2.39
C ALA A 106 9.46 -11.17 3.60
N GLY A 107 8.80 -10.21 4.24
CA GLY A 107 7.85 -10.48 5.34
C GLY A 107 6.66 -11.31 4.89
N GLN A 108 6.05 -10.99 3.74
CA GLN A 108 4.92 -11.73 3.16
C GLN A 108 5.31 -13.16 2.82
N MET A 109 6.45 -13.37 2.16
CA MET A 109 6.91 -14.72 1.79
C MET A 109 7.16 -15.58 3.02
N ARG A 110 7.77 -15.03 4.07
CA ARG A 110 7.93 -15.73 5.35
C ARG A 110 6.58 -16.01 6.00
N GLY A 111 5.67 -15.04 6.01
CA GLY A 111 4.34 -15.20 6.59
C GLY A 111 3.54 -16.30 5.91
N VAL A 112 3.51 -16.30 4.58
CA VAL A 112 2.88 -17.36 3.78
C VAL A 112 3.48 -18.72 4.10
N GLY A 113 4.81 -18.85 4.15
CA GLY A 113 5.47 -20.13 4.47
C GLY A 113 5.36 -20.60 5.92
N ILE A 114 4.83 -19.77 6.83
CA ILE A 114 4.49 -20.19 8.21
C ILE A 114 3.02 -20.65 8.28
N VAL A 115 2.15 -20.03 7.49
CA VAL A 115 0.70 -20.25 7.52
C VAL A 115 0.28 -21.45 6.67
N PHE A 116 1.05 -21.79 5.63
CA PHE A 116 0.82 -22.91 4.70
C PHE A 116 2.01 -23.86 4.68
#